data_AF-A0A9P0LZ76-F1
#
_entry.id   AF-A0A9P0LZ76-F1
#
_cell.length_a   1.000
_cell.length_b   1.000
_cell.length_c   1.000
_cell.angle_alpha   90.00
_cell.angle_beta   90.00
_cell.angle_gamma   90.00
#
_symmetry.space_group_name_H-M   'P 1'
#
loop_
_entity.id
_entity.type
_entity.pdbx_description
1 polymer ?
#
loop_
_entity_poly.entity_id
_entity_poly.type
_entity_poly.pdbx_seq_one_letter_code
_entity_poly.pdbx_strand_id
1 'polypeptide(L)'
;MLRVSKTKTGYLQLGKTFTNVTKPFHFSKYRLHKKVKPLPSDEPYPGVSILKPLMGEDPHLVSNLETFFTMTYPEYELLFCIEDEKDPAIDVVNALKEKYPKLKQISILGVPQ
;
A
#
# COMPACT_ATOMS: atom_id res chain seq x y z
N MET A 1 -13.19 12.11 -48.41
CA MET A 1 -12.83 11.36 -49.63
C MET A 1 -11.75 10.34 -49.23
N LEU A 2 -12.14 9.09 -49.02
CA LEU A 2 -11.22 8.00 -48.66
C LEU A 2 -10.30 7.70 -49.85
N ARG A 3 -8.99 7.64 -49.61
CA ARG A 3 -8.06 7.05 -50.58
C ARG A 3 -7.33 5.86 -49.95
N VAL A 4 -7.73 4.71 -50.48
CA VAL A 4 -7.18 3.36 -50.39
C VAL A 4 -5.66 3.37 -50.65
N SER A 5 -4.90 2.45 -50.03
CA SER A 5 -4.07 1.44 -50.73
C SER A 5 -3.14 0.65 -49.79
N LYS A 6 -3.34 -0.67 -49.79
CA LYS A 6 -2.40 -1.70 -49.33
C LYS A 6 -1.07 -1.61 -50.09
N THR A 7 0.04 -1.95 -49.45
CA THR A 7 1.07 -2.85 -50.04
C THR A 7 1.83 -3.60 -48.94
N LYS A 8 1.95 -4.93 -49.11
CA LYS A 8 2.82 -5.84 -48.36
C LYS A 8 4.16 -5.92 -49.10
N THR A 9 5.28 -5.68 -48.43
CA THR A 9 6.63 -6.23 -48.72
C THR A 9 7.49 -5.95 -47.47
N GLY A 10 8.29 -6.82 -46.87
CA GLY A 10 8.74 -8.15 -47.20
C GLY A 10 9.36 -8.79 -45.94
N TYR A 11 9.44 -10.12 -45.96
CA TYR A 11 10.16 -10.92 -44.97
C TYR A 11 11.65 -10.90 -45.30
N LEU A 12 12.49 -10.54 -44.32
CA LEU A 12 13.89 -10.93 -44.25
C LEU A 12 14.10 -11.67 -42.93
N GLN A 13 14.49 -12.93 -43.07
CA GLN A 13 14.77 -13.86 -41.99
C GLN A 13 16.19 -13.68 -41.46
N LEU A 14 16.36 -14.13 -40.22
CA LEU A 14 17.60 -14.53 -39.54
C LEU A 14 18.51 -13.43 -38.98
N GLY A 15 18.39 -13.26 -37.66
CA GLY A 15 19.39 -12.65 -36.79
C GLY A 15 19.02 -12.89 -35.33
N LYS A 16 19.22 -14.13 -34.84
CA LYS A 16 19.08 -14.46 -33.42
C LYS A 16 20.16 -13.72 -32.63
N THR A 17 19.77 -12.80 -31.74
CA THR A 17 20.47 -12.59 -30.47
C THR A 17 19.43 -12.34 -29.39
N PHE A 18 19.25 -13.35 -28.53
CA PHE A 18 18.61 -13.17 -27.23
C PHE A 18 19.40 -12.12 -26.46
N THR A 19 18.84 -10.94 -26.27
CA THR A 19 19.28 -10.03 -25.21
C THR A 19 18.11 -9.89 -24.25
N ASN A 20 18.25 -10.56 -23.11
CA ASN A 20 17.39 -10.39 -21.95
C ASN A 20 17.43 -8.92 -21.53
N VAL A 21 16.40 -8.16 -21.86
CA VAL A 21 16.17 -6.86 -21.22
C VAL A 21 15.38 -7.13 -19.95
N THR A 22 16.08 -7.56 -18.89
CA THR A 22 15.60 -7.43 -17.52
C THR A 22 15.41 -5.94 -17.27
N LYS A 23 14.17 -5.46 -17.35
CA LYS A 23 13.82 -4.11 -16.87
C LYS A 23 13.64 -4.22 -15.35
N PRO A 24 14.57 -3.71 -14.52
CA PRO A 24 14.31 -3.60 -13.09
C PRO A 24 13.14 -2.65 -12.90
N PHE A 25 12.10 -3.15 -12.24
CA PHE A 25 10.87 -2.44 -11.92
C PHE A 25 11.17 -1.40 -10.83
N HIS A 26 11.73 -0.24 -11.20
CA HIS A 26 11.97 0.87 -10.27
C HIS A 26 10.67 1.64 -9.98
N PHE A 27 9.82 1.11 -9.10
CA PHE A 27 8.59 1.77 -8.64
C PHE A 27 8.84 3.01 -7.76
N SER A 28 10.08 3.25 -7.32
CA SER A 28 10.34 4.08 -6.14
C SER A 28 10.53 5.59 -6.39
N LYS A 29 10.68 6.09 -7.62
CA LYS A 29 11.25 7.45 -7.80
C LYS A 29 10.30 8.56 -8.28
N TYR A 30 9.05 8.26 -8.65
CA TYR A 30 8.23 9.24 -9.38
C TYR A 30 6.95 9.73 -8.69
N ARG A 31 6.61 9.31 -7.46
CA ARG A 31 5.27 9.61 -6.91
C ARG A 31 5.10 9.93 -5.44
N LEU A 32 6.18 10.17 -4.66
CA LEU A 32 6.03 10.45 -3.22
C LEU A 32 6.10 11.94 -2.84
N HIS A 33 6.52 12.82 -3.75
CA HIS A 33 6.67 14.26 -3.47
C HIS A 33 5.60 15.10 -4.17
N LYS A 34 4.32 14.82 -3.90
CA LYS A 34 3.26 15.80 -4.20
C LYS A 34 3.31 16.85 -3.09
N LYS A 35 3.60 18.11 -3.41
CA LYS A 35 3.51 19.20 -2.43
C LYS A 35 2.07 19.27 -1.92
N VAL A 36 1.85 18.87 -0.66
CA VAL A 36 0.57 18.99 0.02
C VAL A 36 0.32 20.48 0.23
N LYS A 37 -0.79 21.00 -0.30
CA LYS A 37 -1.23 22.35 0.08
C LYS A 37 -1.68 22.25 1.54
N PRO A 38 -1.16 23.09 2.45
CA PRO A 38 -1.69 23.13 3.81
C PRO A 38 -3.18 23.39 3.74
N LEU A 39 -3.97 22.62 4.51
CA LEU A 39 -5.36 22.96 4.72
C LEU A 39 -5.42 24.35 5.40
N PRO A 40 -6.39 25.20 5.07
CA PRO A 40 -6.66 26.41 5.83
C PRO A 40 -6.77 26.06 7.32
N SER A 41 -6.24 26.91 8.20
CA SER A 41 -6.17 26.67 9.65
C SER A 41 -7.52 26.40 10.32
N ASP A 42 -8.60 26.77 9.65
CA ASP A 42 -9.96 26.77 10.19
C ASP A 42 -10.81 25.59 9.70
N GLU A 43 -10.29 24.77 8.77
CA GLU A 43 -10.99 23.57 8.30
C GLU A 43 -10.66 22.36 9.18
N PRO A 44 -11.68 21.63 9.69
CA PRO A 44 -11.42 20.40 10.43
C PRO A 44 -10.75 19.37 9.51
N TYR A 45 -9.75 18.66 10.05
CA TYR A 45 -9.10 17.59 9.30
C TYR A 45 -10.12 16.51 8.92
N PRO A 46 -10.09 16.00 7.67
CA PRO A 46 -11.00 14.94 7.24
C PRO A 46 -10.71 13.63 7.98
N GLY A 47 -11.72 12.79 8.19
CA GLY A 47 -11.48 11.41 8.65
C GLY A 47 -10.67 10.62 7.62
N VAL A 48 -9.70 9.82 8.07
CA VAL A 48 -8.85 9.01 7.18
C VAL A 48 -8.80 7.53 7.57
N SER A 49 -8.61 6.68 6.59
CA SER A 49 -8.41 5.24 6.78
C SER A 49 -6.97 4.86 6.50
N ILE A 50 -6.33 4.18 7.45
CA ILE A 50 -4.94 3.73 7.32
C ILE A 50 -4.93 2.23 7.06
N LEU A 51 -4.61 1.85 5.83
CA LEU A 51 -4.40 0.47 5.46
C LEU A 51 -2.95 0.07 5.70
N LYS A 52 -2.73 -0.90 6.58
CA LYS A 52 -1.40 -1.40 6.94
C LYS A 52 -1.32 -2.91 6.70
N PRO A 53 -0.65 -3.38 5.64
CA PRO A 53 -0.35 -4.79 5.50
C PRO A 53 0.66 -5.22 6.58
N LEU A 54 0.40 -6.34 7.23
CA LEU A 54 1.27 -6.98 8.21
C LEU A 54 1.60 -8.39 7.74
N MET A 55 2.85 -8.78 7.93
CA MET A 55 3.37 -10.09 7.56
C MET A 55 4.49 -10.46 8.53
N GLY A 56 4.33 -11.57 9.24
CA GLY A 56 5.34 -12.21 10.07
C GLY A 56 5.76 -11.42 11.31
N GLU A 57 6.91 -11.82 11.85
CA GLU A 57 7.47 -11.24 13.08
C GLU A 57 8.52 -10.17 12.76
N ASP A 58 8.35 -9.01 13.37
CA ASP A 58 9.36 -7.95 13.44
C ASP A 58 9.68 -7.72 14.93
N PRO A 59 10.96 -7.76 15.36
CA PRO A 59 11.36 -7.44 16.73
C PRO A 59 10.84 -6.10 17.24
N HIS A 60 10.55 -5.17 16.33
CA HIS A 60 10.01 -3.83 16.60
C HIS A 60 8.55 -3.67 16.18
N LEU A 61 7.83 -4.77 15.87
CA LEU A 61 6.44 -4.73 15.41
C LEU A 61 5.55 -3.94 16.38
N VAL A 62 5.66 -4.24 17.68
CA VAL A 62 4.87 -3.60 18.73
C VAL A 62 5.10 -2.08 18.74
N SER A 63 6.35 -1.65 18.82
CA SER A 63 6.69 -0.22 18.84
C SER A 63 6.28 0.50 17.56
N ASN A 64 6.44 -0.16 16.41
CA ASN A 64 6.07 0.39 15.11
C ASN A 64 4.55 0.58 15.02
N LEU A 65 3.79 -0.43 15.44
CA LEU A 65 2.34 -0.37 15.45
C LEU A 65 1.82 0.68 16.43
N GLU A 66 2.40 0.75 17.63
CA GLU A 66 2.03 1.71 18.68
C GLU A 66 2.08 3.18 18.21
N THR A 67 2.96 3.52 17.26
CA THR A 67 2.97 4.88 16.66
C THR A 67 1.66 5.25 15.97
N PHE A 68 0.96 4.28 15.37
CA PHE A 68 -0.34 4.52 14.74
C PHE A 68 -1.45 4.65 15.79
N PHE A 69 -1.31 4.02 16.95
CA PHE A 69 -2.30 4.12 18.03
C PHE A 69 -2.19 5.43 18.83
N THR A 70 -1.03 6.08 18.77
CA THR A 70 -0.71 7.31 19.51
C THR A 70 -0.66 8.56 18.63
N MET A 71 -1.06 8.43 17.36
CA MET A 71 -1.03 9.53 16.40
C MET A 71 -2.01 10.64 16.79
N THR A 72 -1.57 11.89 16.71
CA THR A 72 -2.37 13.08 17.09
C THR A 72 -3.33 13.54 15.98
N TYR A 73 -3.78 12.64 15.11
CA TYR A 73 -4.75 12.95 14.07
C TYR A 73 -6.18 12.81 14.64
N PRO A 74 -7.11 13.76 14.37
CA PRO A 74 -8.35 13.84 15.13
C PRO A 74 -9.33 12.69 14.88
N GLU A 75 -9.38 12.16 13.65
CA GLU A 75 -10.27 11.06 13.32
C GLU A 75 -9.64 10.13 12.28
N TYR A 76 -9.41 8.88 12.68
CA TYR A 76 -8.88 7.87 11.78
C TYR A 76 -9.31 6.46 12.18
N GLU A 77 -9.28 5.56 11.19
CA GLU A 77 -9.43 4.13 11.39
C GLU A 77 -8.16 3.38 10.97
N LEU A 78 -7.91 2.23 11.62
CA LEU A 78 -6.79 1.35 11.32
C LEU A 78 -7.30 0.04 10.72
N LEU A 79 -6.83 -0.29 9.53
CA LEU A 79 -7.17 -1.51 8.80
C LEU A 79 -5.88 -2.33 8.62
N PHE A 80 -5.77 -3.45 9.32
CA PHE A 80 -4.63 -4.35 9.23
C PHE A 80 -4.92 -5.47 8.26
N CYS A 81 -4.17 -5.56 7.16
CA CYS A 81 -4.29 -6.69 6.23
C CYS A 81 -3.31 -7.78 6.63
N ILE A 82 -3.82 -8.97 6.92
CA ILE A 82 -3.04 -10.15 7.30
C ILE A 82 -3.44 -11.28 6.36
N GLU A 83 -2.45 -11.94 5.77
CA GLU A 83 -2.68 -13.01 4.79
C GLU A 83 -2.92 -14.37 5.46
N ASP A 84 -2.20 -14.68 6.55
CA ASP A 84 -2.29 -15.95 7.27
C ASP A 84 -3.02 -15.77 8.61
N GLU A 85 -4.01 -16.61 8.89
CA GLU A 85 -4.74 -16.61 10.16
C GLU A 85 -3.86 -16.98 11.37
N LYS A 86 -2.72 -17.60 11.11
CA LYS A 86 -1.73 -17.99 12.11
C LYS A 86 -0.58 -17.00 12.21
N ASP A 87 -0.70 -15.83 11.56
CA ASP A 87 0.34 -14.82 11.62
C ASP A 87 0.46 -14.26 13.04
N PRO A 88 1.65 -14.30 13.66
CA PRO A 88 1.88 -13.77 15.01
C PRO A 88 1.59 -12.26 15.14
N ALA A 89 1.51 -11.52 14.02
CA ALA A 89 1.10 -10.13 14.03
C ALA A 89 -0.34 -9.92 14.55
N ILE A 90 -1.22 -10.94 14.43
CA ILE A 90 -2.61 -10.89 14.93
C ILE A 90 -2.62 -10.65 16.44
N ASP A 91 -1.81 -11.38 17.19
CA ASP A 91 -1.74 -11.28 18.65
C ASP A 91 -1.26 -9.89 19.08
N VAL A 92 -0.28 -9.34 18.35
CA VAL A 92 0.21 -7.97 18.60
C VAL A 92 -0.88 -6.93 18.35
N VAL A 93 -1.63 -7.05 17.26
CA VAL A 93 -2.74 -6.13 16.94
C VAL A 93 -3.83 -6.22 18.00
N ASN A 94 -4.20 -7.43 18.44
CA ASN A 94 -5.20 -7.65 19.47
C ASN A 94 -4.77 -7.02 20.81
N ALA A 95 -3.52 -7.24 21.23
CA ALA A 95 -2.99 -6.64 22.46
C ALA A 95 -2.99 -5.11 22.41
N LEU A 96 -2.64 -4.50 21.28
CA LEU A 96 -2.69 -3.04 21.11
C LEU A 96 -4.12 -2.50 21.06
N LYS A 97 -5.05 -3.24 20.45
CA LYS A 97 -6.48 -2.89 20.44
C LYS A 97 -7.06 -2.84 21.86
N GLU A 98 -6.69 -3.80 22.71
CA GLU A 98 -7.07 -3.79 24.14
C GLU A 98 -6.42 -2.64 24.91
N LYS A 99 -5.14 -2.35 24.63
CA LYS A 99 -4.40 -1.25 25.27
C LYS A 99 -4.96 0.14 24.91
N TYR A 100 -5.52 0.30 23.71
CA TYR A 100 -5.96 1.58 23.15
C TYR A 100 -7.43 1.55 22.67
N PRO A 101 -8.40 1.41 23.58
CA PRO A 101 -9.83 1.26 23.22
C PRO A 101 -10.48 2.54 22.67
N LYS A 102 -9.77 3.67 22.68
CA LYS A 102 -10.28 4.98 22.23
C LYS A 102 -10.35 5.11 20.71
N LEU A 103 -9.66 4.25 19.96
CA LEU A 103 -9.70 4.29 18.50
C LEU A 103 -11.03 3.73 18.02
N LYS A 104 -11.73 4.53 17.22
CA LYS A 104 -13.12 4.25 16.82
C LYS A 104 -13.27 2.94 16.05
N GLN A 105 -12.27 2.57 15.25
CA GLN A 105 -12.37 1.40 14.37
C GLN A 105 -11.01 0.77 14.08
N ILE A 106 -10.85 -0.49 14.48
CA ILE A 106 -9.68 -1.34 14.21
C ILE A 106 -10.18 -2.68 13.68
N SER A 107 -9.82 -2.99 12.44
CA SER A 107 -10.26 -4.20 11.73
C SER A 107 -9.06 -4.96 11.15
N ILE A 108 -9.15 -6.30 11.17
CA ILE A 108 -8.20 -7.19 10.48
C ILE A 108 -8.89 -7.69 9.20
N LEU A 109 -8.22 -7.58 8.05
CA LEU A 109 -8.69 -7.96 6.72
C LEU A 109 -7.82 -9.09 6.17
N GLY A 110 -8.43 -10.03 5.43
CA GLY A 110 -7.69 -11.06 4.67
C GLY A 110 -7.63 -12.45 5.31
N VAL A 111 -7.99 -12.57 6.58
CA VAL A 111 -8.16 -13.84 7.29
C VAL A 111 -9.59 -14.36 7.04
N PRO A 112 -9.80 -15.54 6.43
CA PRO A 112 -11.10 -16.20 6.44
C PRO A 112 -11.64 -16.30 7.88
N GLN A 113 -12.92 -16.01 8.09
CA GLN A 113 -13.56 -16.18 9.40
C GLN A 113 -14.12 -17.58 9.58
#